data_AF-A0A353LZ11-F1
#
_entry.id   AF-A0A353LZ11-F1
#
_cell.length_a   1.000
_cell.length_b   1.000
_cell.length_c   1.000
_cell.angle_alpha   90.00
_cell.angle_beta   90.00
_cell.angle_gamma   90.00
#
_symmetry.space_group_name_H-M   'P 1'
#
loop_
_entity.id
_entity.type
_entity.pdbx_description
1 polymer ?
#
loop_
_entity_poly.entity_id
_entity_poly.type
_entity_poly.pdbx_seq_one_letter_code
_entity_poly.pdbx_strand_id
1 'polypeptide(L)' 'MKKRFVVLVLGLLVPFLLMHTVHALSPSAALEITGPGIDIRLSSEQMLSLQQTTFSTMNISSSGHVTDVVVTGFSL' A
#
# COMPACT_ATOMS: atom_id res chain seq x y z
N MET A 1 13.04 -10.32 -40.21
CA MET A 1 13.74 -10.28 -38.90
C MET A 1 13.15 -9.29 -37.87
N LYS A 2 11.90 -8.81 -38.00
CA LYS A 2 11.33 -7.78 -37.10
C LYS A 2 10.43 -8.32 -35.97
N LYS A 3 9.98 -9.58 -36.05
CA LYS A 3 9.00 -10.15 -35.09
C LYS A 3 9.61 -10.60 -33.74
N ARG A 4 10.91 -10.91 -33.69
CA ARG A 4 11.58 -11.40 -32.47
C ARG A 4 11.90 -10.30 -31.45
N PHE A 5 12.11 -9.06 -31.92
CA PHE A 5 12.40 -7.92 -31.04
C PHE A 5 11.18 -7.45 -30.24
N VAL A 6 9.98 -7.53 -30.81
CA VAL A 6 8.74 -7.09 -30.14
C VAL A 6 8.43 -7.96 -28.91
N VAL A 7 8.68 -9.27 -29.00
CA VAL A 7 8.45 -10.22 -27.89
C VAL A 7 9.41 -9.95 -26.72
N LEU A 8 10.64 -9.56 -27.02
CA LEU A 8 11.68 -9.32 -26.02
C LEU A 8 11.44 -8.00 -25.25
N VAL A 9 10.90 -6.99 -25.94
CA VAL A 9 10.48 -5.73 -25.31
C VAL A 9 9.24 -5.94 -24.44
N LEU A 10 8.27 -6.75 -24.88
CA LEU A 10 7.09 -7.07 -24.09
C LEU A 10 7.42 -7.83 -22.80
N GLY A 11 8.34 -8.80 -22.88
CA GLY A 11 8.78 -9.60 -21.73
C GLY A 11 9.50 -8.78 -20.64
N LEU A 12 10.14 -7.67 -21.02
CA LEU A 12 10.85 -6.79 -20.08
C LEU A 12 9.90 -5.87 -19.27
N LEU A 13 8.68 -5.63 -19.77
CA LEU A 13 7.67 -4.79 -19.12
C LEU A 13 6.79 -5.54 -18.10
N VAL A 14 6.71 -6.87 -18.21
CA VAL A 14 5.92 -7.72 -17.31
C VAL A 14 6.27 -7.55 -15.82
N PRO A 15 7.55 -7.48 -15.38
CA PRO A 15 7.84 -7.35 -13.95
C PRO A 15 7.39 -6.02 -13.34
N PHE A 16 7.17 -4.97 -14.14
CA PHE A 16 6.69 -3.67 -13.64
C PHE A 16 5.18 -3.67 -13.35
N LEU A 17 4.42 -4.59 -13.95
CA LEU A 17 2.97 -4.76 -13.72
C LEU A 17 2.65 -5.66 -12.52
N LEU A 18 3.66 -6.34 -11.95
CA LEU A 18 3.51 -7.26 -10.82
C LEU A 18 3.91 -6.63 -9.48
N MET A 19 3.99 -5.29 -9.41
CA MET A 19 3.90 -4.61 -8.12
C MET A 19 2.51 -4.90 -7.55
N HIS A 20 2.46 -5.85 -6.63
CA HIS A 20 1.29 -6.08 -5.78
C HIS A 20 1.15 -4.84 -4.91
N THR A 21 0.40 -3.86 -5.41
CA THR A 21 -0.03 -2.70 -4.64
C THR A 21 -0.89 -3.21 -3.50
N VAL A 22 -0.38 -3.02 -2.28
CA VAL A 22 -1.12 -3.25 -1.05
C VAL A 22 -2.40 -2.41 -1.10
N HIS A 23 -3.50 -3.02 -0.68
CA HIS A 23 -4.86 -2.56 -0.87
C HIS A 23 -5.05 -1.09 -0.48
N ALA A 24 -5.58 -0.29 -1.42
CA ALA A 24 -6.04 1.06 -1.14
C ALA A 24 -7.11 1.04 -0.04
N LEU A 25 -7.16 2.09 0.78
CA LEU A 25 -8.24 2.31 1.75
C LEU A 25 -9.59 2.25 1.00
N SER A 26 -10.57 1.52 1.56
CA SER A 26 -11.93 1.53 1.03
C SER A 26 -12.44 2.97 1.00
N PRO A 27 -13.14 3.44 -0.05
CA PRO A 27 -13.73 4.79 -0.07
C PRO A 27 -14.67 5.08 1.11
N SER A 28 -15.24 4.04 1.71
CA SER A 28 -16.11 4.10 2.89
C SER A 28 -15.36 3.96 4.23
N ALA A 29 -14.04 3.82 4.24
CA ALA A 29 -13.28 3.68 5.48
C ALA A 29 -13.29 5.01 6.25
N ALA A 30 -13.40 4.90 7.57
CA ALA A 30 -13.30 6.01 8.50
C ALA A 30 -12.41 5.59 9.67
N LEU A 31 -11.57 6.51 10.14
CA LEU A 31 -10.77 6.36 11.34
C LEU A 31 -11.39 7.22 12.44
N GLU A 32 -11.73 6.60 13.56
CA GLU A 32 -12.25 7.26 14.75
C GLU A 32 -11.32 6.99 15.94
N ILE A 33 -10.78 8.05 16.55
CA ILE A 33 -9.95 7.99 17.76
C ILE A 33 -10.68 8.76 18.85
N THR A 34 -11.14 8.05 19.88
CA THR A 34 -11.89 8.63 20.99
C THR A 34 -11.20 8.33 22.32
N GLY A 35 -11.22 9.30 23.24
CA GLY A 35 -10.62 9.17 24.57
C GLY A 35 -10.80 10.42 25.43
N PRO A 36 -10.27 10.44 26.66
CA PRO A 36 -10.37 11.61 27.53
C PRO A 36 -9.75 12.85 26.87
N GLY A 37 -10.60 13.80 26.44
CA GLY A 37 -10.17 15.04 25.78
C GLY A 37 -9.76 14.90 24.30
N ILE A 38 -9.98 13.74 23.68
CA ILE A 38 -9.65 13.51 22.27
C ILE A 38 -10.87 12.92 21.55
N ASP A 39 -11.28 13.59 20.48
CA ASP A 39 -12.26 13.10 19.52
C ASP A 39 -11.78 13.49 18.11
N ILE A 40 -11.25 12.51 17.38
CA ILE A 40 -10.72 12.70 16.02
C ILE A 40 -11.49 11.75 15.10
N ARG A 41 -12.01 12.29 14.00
CA ARG A 41 -12.67 11.55 12.93
C ARG A 41 -12.09 11.94 11.60
N LEU A 42 -11.53 10.96 10.88
CA LEU A 42 -10.97 11.15 9.54
C LEU A 42 -11.69 10.26 8.54
N SER A 43 -12.16 10.86 7.44
CA SER A 43 -12.62 10.12 6.27
C SER A 43 -11.44 9.53 5.49
N SER A 44 -11.73 8.63 4.55
CA SER A 44 -10.71 8.08 3.64
C SER A 44 -9.97 9.16 2.85
N GLU A 45 -10.69 10.17 2.35
CA GLU A 45 -10.06 11.29 1.62
C GLU A 45 -9.12 12.10 2.52
N GLN A 46 -9.51 12.32 3.78
CA GLN A 46 -8.68 13.02 4.75
C GLN A 46 -7.45 12.19 5.13
N MET A 47 -7.59 10.88 5.30
CA MET A 47 -6.45 9.99 5.57
C MET A 47 -5.45 9.96 4.41
N LEU A 48 -5.93 9.99 3.16
CA LEU A 48 -5.09 9.99 1.97
C LEU A 48 -4.42 11.35 1.69
N SER A 49 -4.98 12.45 2.19
CA SER A 49 -4.38 13.79 2.05
C SER A 49 -3.27 14.07 3.06
N LEU A 50 -3.15 13.27 4.12
CA LEU A 50 -2.01 13.33 5.04
C LEU A 50 -0.71 12.92 4.35
N GLN A 51 0.42 13.37 4.90
CA GLN A 51 1.73 13.04 4.35
C GLN A 51 1.98 11.53 4.39
N GLN A 52 1.94 10.91 3.22
CA GLN A 52 2.19 9.48 3.07
C GLN A 52 3.69 9.20 3.04
N THR A 53 4.08 8.10 3.68
CA THR A 53 5.44 7.56 3.69
C THR A 53 5.38 6.11 3.26
N THR A 54 6.37 5.70 2.46
CA THR A 54 6.51 4.31 2.02
C THR A 54 7.80 3.74 2.58
N PHE A 55 7.71 2.60 3.24
CA PHE A 55 8.87 1.91 3.80
C PHE A 55 8.70 0.39 3.74
N SER A 56 9.82 -0.32 3.77
CA SER A 56 9.85 -1.79 3.84
C SER A 56 9.99 -2.22 5.30
N THR A 57 9.22 -3.23 5.71
CA THR A 57 9.25 -3.79 7.05
C THR A 57 8.89 -5.28 7.03
N MET A 58 9.07 -5.97 8.15
CA MET A 58 8.59 -7.33 8.34
C MET A 58 7.22 -7.32 9.00
N ASN A 59 6.25 -7.98 8.38
CA ASN A 59 4.98 -8.32 9.01
C ASN A 59 5.13 -9.69 9.69
N ILE A 60 4.84 -9.74 10.99
CA ILE A 60 4.81 -10.97 11.77
C ILE A 60 3.35 -11.29 12.06
N SER A 61 2.82 -12.33 11.41
CA SER A 61 1.43 -12.75 11.61
C SER A 61 1.21 -13.33 13.01
N SER A 62 -0.06 -13.46 13.40
CA SER A 62 -0.44 -14.14 14.66
C SER A 62 -0.06 -15.64 14.68
N SER A 63 0.18 -16.26 13.52
CA SER A 63 0.69 -17.63 13.41
C SER A 63 2.22 -17.73 13.45
N GLY A 64 2.93 -16.60 13.59
CA GLY A 64 4.40 -16.55 13.61
C GLY A 64 5.03 -16.58 12.22
N HIS A 65 4.24 -16.46 11.15
CA HIS A 65 4.77 -16.34 9.80
C HIS A 65 5.34 -14.93 9.60
N VAL A 66 6.57 -14.85 9.10
CA VAL A 66 7.26 -13.58 8.84
C VAL A 66 7.31 -13.33 7.34
N THR A 67 6.88 -12.15 6.92
CA THR A 67 6.85 -11.75 5.51
C THR A 67 7.39 -10.34 5.37
N ASP A 68 8.31 -10.12 4.43
CA ASP A 68 8.71 -8.78 4.04
C ASP A 68 7.56 -8.09 3.29
N VAL A 69 7.17 -6.91 3.76
CA VAL A 69 6.08 -6.11 3.20
C VAL A 69 6.53 -4.68 2.96
N VAL A 70 5.98 -4.07 1.90
CA VAL A 70 6.10 -2.63 1.65
C VAL A 70 4.81 -1.98 2.11
N VAL A 71 4.91 -1.04 3.04
CA VAL A 71 3.77 -0.33 3.61
C VAL A 71 3.79 1.11 3.14
N THR A 72 2.63 1.61 2.70
CA THR A 72 2.41 3.03 2.44
C THR A 72 1.31 3.52 3.37
N GLY A 73 1.59 4.55 4.14
CA GLY A 73 0.63 5.13 5.10
C GLY A 73 1.12 6.45 5.70
N PHE A 74 0.33 7.01 6.60
CA PHE A 74 0.67 8.20 7.38
C PHE A 74 0.99 7.83 8.83
N SER A 75 1.75 8.69 9.51
CA SER A 75 1.99 8.53 10.96
C SER A 75 0.76 8.97 11.74
N LEU A 76 0.35 8.14 12.70
CA LEU A 76 -0.55 8.55 13.78
C LEU A 76 0.18 9.47 14.77
#